data_AF-A0A1I5XF65-F1
#
_entry.id   AF-A0A1I5XF65-F1
#
_cell.length_a   1.000
_cell.length_b   1.000
_cell.length_c   1.000
_cell.angle_alpha   90.00
_cell.angle_beta   90.00
_cell.angle_gamma   90.00
#
_symmetry.space_group_name_H-M   'P 1'
#
loop_
_entity.id
_entity.type
_entity.pdbx_description
1 polymer ?
#
loop_
_entity_poly.entity_id
_entity_poly.type
_entity_poly.pdbx_seq_one_letter_code
_entity_poly.pdbx_strand_id
1 'polypeptide(L)'
;MPGNSLPALYSRLLLTVLLLPLAPCGFAQDMIERFGERPYTGRVDFKVAPPSGKPVTHYGRGSVLLQRSAPGKAVLQLRGKVPDSTTQTELTIPGIYDDAGWRSEPDDVQMSIAADGRVSGGGISDGRTFLFSGTFSPAEVRLEVRVTMAREEGGAPAGTTLTFDYRVKRESLEAQAGQDVEDGCRLVMRPIANFGGGMTMAQVPECD
;
A
#
# COMPACT_ATOMS: atom_id res chain seq x y z
N MET A 1 -37.30 72.38 51.55
CA MET A 1 -38.14 72.38 50.34
C MET A 1 -37.23 72.66 49.14
N PRO A 2 -37.59 72.23 47.93
CA PRO A 2 -37.38 70.93 47.26
C PRO A 2 -36.15 71.00 46.32
N GLY A 3 -35.62 69.97 45.64
CA GLY A 3 -36.04 68.62 45.29
C GLY A 3 -35.22 68.18 44.04
N ASN A 4 -35.27 66.88 43.72
CA ASN A 4 -35.04 66.27 42.40
C ASN A 4 -33.58 66.27 41.84
N SER A 5 -33.00 65.22 41.27
CA SER A 5 -33.44 63.88 40.84
C SER A 5 -32.20 63.01 40.60
N LEU A 6 -32.30 61.70 40.85
CA LEU A 6 -31.44 60.68 40.21
C LEU A 6 -32.06 60.28 38.86
N PRO A 7 -31.23 59.88 37.87
CA PRO A 7 -31.28 58.46 37.53
C PRO A 7 -29.91 57.82 37.26
N ALA A 8 -29.88 56.51 37.50
CA ALA A 8 -28.82 55.57 37.16
C ALA A 8 -28.54 55.46 35.66
N LEU A 9 -27.31 55.08 35.28
CA LEU A 9 -26.99 54.33 34.05
C LEU A 9 -25.65 53.61 34.28
N TYR A 10 -25.70 52.35 34.75
CA TYR A 10 -25.63 51.13 33.95
C TYR A 10 -24.21 50.72 33.53
N SER A 11 -23.71 49.77 34.33
CA SER A 11 -22.69 48.77 34.02
C SER A 11 -22.75 48.28 32.56
N ARG A 12 -21.60 48.29 31.87
CA ARG A 12 -21.30 47.35 30.79
C ARG A 12 -19.85 46.88 30.91
N LEU A 13 -19.67 45.87 31.76
CA LEU A 13 -18.59 44.88 31.59
C LEU A 13 -18.73 44.28 30.18
N LEU A 14 -17.80 44.63 29.29
CA LEU A 14 -17.60 43.95 28.02
C LEU A 14 -16.98 42.58 28.31
N LEU A 15 -17.84 41.57 28.44
CA LEU A 15 -17.46 40.17 28.46
C LEU A 15 -17.13 39.77 27.02
N THR A 16 -15.87 39.93 26.61
CA THR A 16 -15.38 39.42 25.34
C THR A 16 -15.26 37.90 25.46
N VAL A 17 -16.31 37.18 25.10
CA VAL A 17 -16.28 35.71 24.96
C VAL A 17 -15.39 35.40 23.76
N LEU A 18 -14.14 35.00 24.03
CA LEU A 18 -13.29 34.34 23.04
C LEU A 18 -13.94 32.99 22.71
N LEU A 19 -14.74 32.95 21.64
CA LEU A 19 -15.08 31.73 20.93
C LEU A 19 -13.80 31.25 20.24
N LEU A 20 -12.96 30.51 20.97
CA LEU A 20 -11.94 29.64 20.36
C LEU A 20 -12.70 28.63 19.49
N PRO A 21 -12.52 28.62 18.16
CA PRO A 21 -12.98 27.49 17.38
C PRO A 21 -12.16 26.30 17.88
N LEU A 22 -12.81 25.39 18.60
CA LEU A 22 -12.34 24.02 18.75
C LEU A 22 -12.25 23.48 17.32
N ALA A 23 -11.09 23.67 16.68
CA ALA A 23 -10.76 22.92 15.50
C ALA A 23 -10.92 21.45 15.91
N PRO A 24 -11.80 20.68 15.24
CA PRO A 24 -11.86 19.26 15.53
C PRO A 24 -10.47 18.72 15.25
N CYS A 25 -9.76 18.32 16.31
CA CYS A 25 -8.66 17.38 16.20
C CYS A 25 -9.28 16.07 15.72
N GLY A 26 -9.62 16.01 14.44
CA GLY A 26 -9.74 14.76 13.74
C GLY A 26 -8.35 14.15 13.84
N PHE A 27 -8.19 13.14 14.70
CA PHE A 27 -7.04 12.27 14.64
C PHE A 27 -6.98 11.77 13.20
N ALA A 28 -6.02 12.29 12.43
CA ALA A 28 -5.73 11.74 11.12
C ALA A 28 -5.42 10.27 11.37
N GLN A 29 -6.33 9.39 10.97
CA GLN A 29 -6.12 7.95 11.09
C GLN A 29 -4.81 7.65 10.37
N ASP A 30 -3.84 7.08 11.09
CA ASP A 30 -2.51 6.81 10.54
C ASP A 30 -2.69 5.96 9.28
N MET A 31 -1.87 6.22 8.26
CA MET A 31 -1.89 5.45 7.02
C MET A 31 -1.82 3.94 7.28
N ILE A 32 -1.02 3.53 8.25
CA ILE A 32 -0.91 2.12 8.64
C ILE A 32 -2.22 1.60 9.23
N GLU A 33 -2.93 2.38 10.04
CA GLU A 33 -4.24 2.00 10.55
C GLU A 33 -5.28 1.88 9.43
N ARG A 34 -5.14 2.67 8.37
CA ARG A 34 -6.08 2.68 7.24
C ARG A 34 -5.81 1.56 6.23
N PHE A 35 -4.55 1.32 5.91
CA PHE A 35 -4.13 0.45 4.79
C PHE A 35 -3.24 -0.72 5.19
N GLY A 36 -2.75 -0.78 6.42
CA GLY A 36 -1.76 -1.77 6.86
C GLY A 36 -2.28 -2.88 7.76
N GLU A 37 -1.34 -3.60 8.37
CA GLU A 37 -1.52 -4.59 9.46
C GLU A 37 -2.28 -5.88 9.14
N ARG A 38 -3.08 -5.93 8.07
CA ARG A 38 -3.67 -7.17 7.57
C ARG A 38 -3.48 -7.27 6.06
N PRO A 39 -3.18 -8.47 5.54
CA PRO A 39 -2.98 -8.65 4.12
C PRO A 39 -4.29 -8.46 3.36
N TYR A 40 -4.18 -7.91 2.16
CA TYR A 40 -5.16 -8.07 1.11
C TYR A 40 -4.81 -9.34 0.35
N THR A 41 -5.79 -10.18 0.04
CA THR A 41 -5.60 -11.43 -0.71
C THR A 41 -6.56 -11.49 -1.88
N GLY A 42 -6.21 -12.22 -2.93
CA GLY A 42 -7.10 -12.36 -4.08
C GLY A 42 -6.36 -12.74 -5.35
N ARG A 43 -6.85 -12.24 -6.47
CA ARG A 43 -6.39 -12.62 -7.81
C ARG A 43 -5.22 -11.75 -8.25
N VAL A 44 -4.29 -12.35 -8.97
CA VAL A 44 -3.21 -11.65 -9.69
C VAL A 44 -3.22 -12.12 -11.13
N ASP A 45 -3.31 -11.19 -12.07
CA ASP A 45 -3.19 -11.48 -13.49
C ASP A 45 -1.73 -11.24 -13.90
N PHE A 46 -1.07 -12.30 -14.38
CA PHE A 46 0.30 -12.22 -14.89
C PHE A 46 0.29 -12.22 -16.41
N LYS A 47 0.60 -11.08 -17.01
CA LYS A 47 0.65 -10.91 -18.47
C LYS A 47 2.09 -10.81 -18.95
N VAL A 48 2.41 -11.60 -19.97
CA VAL A 48 3.67 -11.56 -20.72
C VAL A 48 3.37 -11.04 -22.12
N ALA A 49 3.93 -9.88 -22.46
CA ALA A 49 3.75 -9.24 -23.75
C ALA A 49 5.13 -9.06 -24.43
N PRO A 50 5.54 -9.96 -25.34
CA PRO A 50 6.76 -9.77 -26.13
C PRO A 50 6.60 -8.56 -27.08
N PRO A 51 7.71 -7.98 -27.59
CA PRO A 51 7.67 -6.87 -28.53
C PRO A 51 6.99 -7.25 -29.86
N SER A 52 7.01 -8.54 -30.20
CA SER A 52 6.36 -9.13 -31.36
C SER A 52 5.65 -10.41 -30.98
N GLY A 53 4.45 -10.65 -31.53
CA GLY A 53 3.64 -11.82 -31.24
C GLY A 53 2.43 -11.51 -30.36
N LYS A 54 1.74 -12.57 -29.90
CA LYS A 54 0.54 -12.42 -29.07
C LYS A 54 0.93 -12.40 -27.58
N PRO A 55 0.36 -11.49 -26.78
CA PRO A 55 0.53 -11.56 -25.34
C PRO A 55 -0.18 -12.78 -24.77
N VAL A 56 0.36 -13.32 -23.68
CA VAL A 56 -0.23 -14.41 -22.91
C VAL A 56 -0.55 -13.91 -21.51
N THR A 57 -1.69 -14.33 -20.97
CA THR A 57 -2.08 -14.03 -19.58
C THR A 57 -2.25 -15.33 -18.82
N HIS A 58 -1.60 -15.40 -17.67
CA HIS A 58 -1.79 -16.42 -16.66
C HIS A 58 -2.51 -15.82 -15.46
N TYR A 59 -3.22 -16.68 -14.73
CA TYR A 59 -4.02 -16.26 -13.59
C TYR A 59 -3.47 -16.93 -12.34
N GLY A 60 -3.28 -16.14 -11.30
CA GLY A 60 -2.74 -16.58 -10.03
C GLY A 60 -3.49 -16.00 -8.85
N ARG A 61 -2.96 -16.33 -7.67
CA ARG A 61 -3.35 -15.72 -6.41
C ARG A 61 -2.18 -14.94 -5.83
N GLY A 62 -2.49 -13.94 -5.03
CA GLY A 62 -1.46 -13.13 -4.42
C GLY A 62 -1.96 -12.35 -3.23
N SER A 63 -1.01 -11.68 -2.58
CA SER A 63 -1.24 -10.84 -1.43
C SER A 63 -0.45 -9.55 -1.48
N VAL A 64 -1.00 -8.53 -0.81
CA VAL A 64 -0.38 -7.24 -0.61
C VAL A 64 -0.50 -6.91 0.88
N LEU A 65 0.60 -6.57 1.53
CA LEU A 65 0.63 -6.21 2.95
C LEU A 65 1.53 -5.00 3.15
N LEU A 66 0.99 -3.96 3.79
CA LEU A 66 1.78 -2.85 4.33
C LEU A 66 1.91 -3.06 5.84
N GLN A 67 3.12 -3.31 6.33
CA GLN A 67 3.35 -3.66 7.73
C GLN A 67 4.27 -2.66 8.41
N ARG A 68 3.90 -2.20 9.61
CA ARG A 68 4.78 -1.35 10.42
C ARG A 68 6.01 -2.12 10.86
N SER A 69 7.19 -1.57 10.59
CA SER A 69 8.48 -2.12 11.03
C SER A 69 9.07 -1.35 12.22
N ALA A 70 8.82 -0.05 12.29
CA ALA A 70 9.17 0.84 13.40
C ALA A 70 8.26 2.10 13.34
N PRO A 71 8.26 2.97 14.36
CA PRO A 71 7.56 4.26 14.26
C PRO A 71 8.02 5.05 13.02
N GLY A 72 7.07 5.44 12.16
CA GLY A 72 7.33 6.14 10.90
C GLY A 72 7.98 5.29 9.80
N LYS A 73 8.14 3.97 10.00
CA LYS A 73 8.69 3.03 9.02
C LYS A 73 7.74 1.86 8.76
N ALA A 74 7.56 1.53 7.49
CA ALA A 74 6.74 0.40 7.09
C ALA A 74 7.30 -0.27 5.84
N VAL A 75 7.02 -1.55 5.72
CA VAL A 75 7.47 -2.39 4.62
C VAL A 75 6.25 -2.80 3.81
N LEU A 76 6.30 -2.57 2.50
CA LEU A 76 5.32 -3.08 1.55
C LEU A 76 5.78 -4.44 1.03
N GLN A 77 4.95 -5.46 1.20
CA GLN A 77 5.16 -6.81 0.71
C GLN A 77 4.15 -7.14 -0.37
N LEU A 78 4.63 -7.62 -1.52
CA LEU A 78 3.82 -8.08 -2.65
C LEU A 78 4.17 -9.53 -2.95
N ARG A 79 3.16 -10.40 -3.03
CA ARG A 79 3.34 -11.80 -3.39
C ARG A 79 2.37 -12.21 -4.48
N GLY A 80 2.84 -12.92 -5.48
CA GLY A 80 2.01 -13.52 -6.52
C GLY A 80 2.51 -14.92 -6.85
N LYS A 81 1.59 -15.86 -7.04
CA LYS A 81 1.89 -17.23 -7.49
C LYS A 81 0.88 -17.65 -8.54
N VAL A 82 1.38 -18.13 -9.67
CA VAL A 82 0.56 -18.77 -10.70
C VAL A 82 0.57 -20.29 -10.45
N PRO A 83 -0.59 -20.95 -10.28
CA PRO A 83 -0.65 -22.40 -10.15
C PRO A 83 0.05 -23.12 -11.31
N ASP A 84 0.65 -24.27 -11.01
CA ASP A 84 1.32 -25.14 -11.99
C ASP A 84 2.42 -24.44 -12.81
N SER A 85 2.98 -23.36 -12.26
CA SER A 85 4.04 -22.56 -12.87
C SER A 85 5.16 -22.29 -11.86
N THR A 86 6.37 -22.09 -12.37
CA THR A 86 7.49 -21.53 -11.60
C THR A 86 7.38 -20.01 -11.44
N THR A 87 6.35 -19.39 -12.03
CA THR A 87 6.12 -17.94 -11.94
C THR A 87 5.63 -17.56 -10.55
N GLN A 88 6.56 -17.04 -9.75
CA GLN A 88 6.30 -16.42 -8.46
C GLN A 88 6.89 -15.00 -8.43
N THR A 89 6.16 -14.06 -7.88
CA THR A 89 6.65 -12.73 -7.51
C THR A 89 6.67 -12.60 -6.01
N GLU A 90 7.78 -12.10 -5.49
CA GLU A 90 7.95 -11.77 -4.10
C GLU A 90 8.79 -10.49 -4.02
N LEU A 91 8.15 -9.37 -3.67
CA LEU A 91 8.80 -8.07 -3.57
C LEU A 91 8.60 -7.54 -2.16
N THR A 92 9.69 -7.08 -1.55
CA THR A 92 9.68 -6.42 -0.25
C THR A 92 10.31 -5.04 -0.42
N ILE A 93 9.53 -4.01 -0.14
CA ILE A 93 9.92 -2.62 -0.37
C ILE A 93 9.92 -1.90 0.99
N PRO A 94 11.09 -1.63 1.59
CA PRO A 94 11.16 -0.82 2.80
C PRO A 94 10.81 0.63 2.46
N GLY A 95 10.23 1.32 3.43
CA GLY A 95 9.87 2.72 3.27
C GLY A 95 9.56 3.42 4.58
N ILE A 96 9.28 4.71 4.45
CA ILE A 96 8.86 5.59 5.52
C ILE A 96 7.45 6.09 5.26
N TYR A 97 6.71 6.34 6.33
CA TYR A 97 5.36 6.90 6.23
C TYR A 97 5.17 8.06 7.19
N ASP A 98 4.35 9.00 6.76
CA ASP A 98 3.89 10.17 7.50
C ASP A 98 2.49 10.57 7.00
N ASP A 99 2.01 11.75 7.37
CA ASP A 99 0.68 12.26 6.98
C ASP A 99 0.49 12.42 5.47
N ALA A 100 1.57 12.48 4.68
CA ALA A 100 1.48 12.55 3.21
C ALA A 100 1.30 11.16 2.57
N GLY A 101 1.56 10.09 3.32
CA GLY A 101 1.48 8.71 2.87
C GLY A 101 2.78 7.95 3.10
N TRP A 102 2.96 6.87 2.34
CA TRP A 102 4.11 5.99 2.41
C TRP A 102 4.95 6.16 1.15
N ARG A 103 6.26 6.14 1.32
CA ARG A 103 7.23 6.18 0.21
C ARG A 103 8.34 5.18 0.49
N SER A 104 8.76 4.47 -0.56
CA SER A 104 9.92 3.61 -0.48
C SER A 104 11.15 4.40 -0.07
N GLU A 105 12.14 3.71 0.49
CA GLU A 105 13.47 4.32 0.66
C GLU A 105 14.02 4.74 -0.72
N PRO A 106 14.84 5.82 -0.77
CA PRO A 106 15.41 6.29 -2.04
C PRO A 106 16.35 5.24 -2.64
N ASP A 107 16.08 4.86 -3.89
CA ASP A 107 16.89 3.95 -4.70
C ASP A 107 16.61 4.17 -6.20
N ASP A 108 17.18 3.34 -7.08
CA ASP A 108 16.98 3.31 -8.53
C ASP A 108 15.51 3.07 -8.94
N VAL A 109 14.73 2.43 -8.07
CA VAL A 109 13.31 2.15 -8.24
C VAL A 109 12.56 2.65 -7.01
N GLN A 110 11.60 3.55 -7.23
CA GLN A 110 10.84 4.17 -6.14
C GLN A 110 9.35 4.00 -6.33
N MET A 111 8.65 3.92 -5.21
CA MET A 111 7.20 3.77 -5.16
C MET A 111 6.63 4.58 -3.99
N SER A 112 5.47 5.16 -4.21
CA SER A 112 4.73 5.88 -3.18
C SER A 112 3.26 5.46 -3.19
N ILE A 113 2.67 5.48 -2.00
CA ILE A 113 1.23 5.40 -1.77
C ILE A 113 0.86 6.72 -1.09
N ALA A 114 0.11 7.59 -1.77
CA ALA A 114 -0.33 8.85 -1.20
C ALA A 114 -1.36 8.62 -0.08
N ALA A 115 -1.59 9.65 0.76
CA ALA A 115 -2.58 9.60 1.84
C ALA A 115 -4.02 9.26 1.39
N ASP A 116 -4.37 9.60 0.14
CA ASP A 116 -5.65 9.23 -0.48
C ASP A 116 -5.69 7.79 -1.01
N GLY A 117 -4.58 7.06 -0.91
CA GLY A 117 -4.41 5.69 -1.37
C GLY A 117 -3.89 5.56 -2.80
N ARG A 118 -3.65 6.66 -3.53
CA ARG A 118 -3.13 6.58 -4.90
C ARG A 118 -1.70 6.04 -4.92
N VAL A 119 -1.44 5.09 -5.78
CA VAL A 119 -0.13 4.49 -5.97
C VAL A 119 0.51 5.00 -7.24
N SER A 120 1.78 5.39 -7.13
CA SER A 120 2.62 5.78 -8.26
C SER A 120 4.07 5.44 -7.98
N GLY A 121 4.83 5.17 -9.02
CA GLY A 121 6.25 4.91 -8.88
C GLY A 121 6.84 4.35 -10.16
N GLY A 122 8.16 4.20 -10.15
CA GLY A 122 8.91 3.58 -11.21
C GLY A 122 10.39 3.81 -11.04
N GLY A 123 11.14 3.39 -12.04
CA GLY A 123 12.58 3.53 -12.06
C GLY A 123 13.22 2.55 -13.02
N ILE A 124 14.54 2.57 -13.07
CA ILE A 124 15.31 1.68 -13.95
C ILE A 124 16.39 1.03 -13.10
N SER A 125 16.40 -0.30 -13.07
CA SER A 125 17.41 -1.09 -12.35
C SER A 125 17.72 -2.35 -13.14
N ASP A 126 19.01 -2.71 -13.23
CA ASP A 126 19.51 -3.92 -13.91
C ASP A 126 19.00 -4.13 -15.36
N GLY A 127 18.79 -3.04 -16.10
CA GLY A 127 18.26 -3.10 -17.46
C GLY A 127 16.76 -3.45 -17.52
N ARG A 128 16.03 -3.19 -16.43
CA ARG A 128 14.58 -3.32 -16.35
C ARG A 128 13.97 -1.97 -15.99
N THR A 129 12.93 -1.57 -16.71
CA THR A 129 12.14 -0.39 -16.39
C THR A 129 10.92 -0.81 -15.58
N PHE A 130 10.77 -0.27 -14.39
CA PHE A 130 9.65 -0.52 -13.50
C PHE A 130 8.65 0.62 -13.55
N LEU A 131 7.36 0.27 -13.51
CA LEU A 131 6.25 1.21 -13.33
C LEU A 131 5.28 0.60 -12.31
N PHE A 132 4.92 1.40 -11.30
CA PHE A 132 3.92 1.08 -10.30
C PHE A 132 2.76 2.04 -10.44
N SER A 133 1.53 1.53 -10.52
CA SER A 133 0.34 2.37 -10.55
C SER A 133 -0.86 1.64 -9.95
N GLY A 134 -1.74 2.36 -9.27
CA GLY A 134 -2.86 1.71 -8.61
C GLY A 134 -3.53 2.54 -7.52
N THR A 135 -4.30 1.86 -6.69
CA THR A 135 -5.05 2.42 -5.57
C THR A 135 -5.10 1.46 -4.39
N PHE A 136 -4.99 2.02 -3.19
CA PHE A 136 -5.26 1.39 -1.92
C PHE A 136 -6.54 1.98 -1.34
N SER A 137 -7.43 1.11 -0.89
CA SER A 137 -8.57 1.47 -0.06
C SER A 137 -8.56 0.59 1.20
N PRO A 138 -9.37 0.92 2.22
CA PRO A 138 -9.46 0.07 3.41
C PRO A 138 -9.89 -1.38 3.11
N ALA A 139 -10.64 -1.62 2.02
CA ALA A 139 -11.20 -2.94 1.69
C ALA A 139 -10.53 -3.64 0.49
N GLU A 140 -9.93 -2.89 -0.42
CA GLU A 140 -9.45 -3.36 -1.72
C GLU A 140 -8.14 -2.68 -2.13
N VAL A 141 -7.25 -3.42 -2.78
CA VAL A 141 -6.09 -2.89 -3.50
C VAL A 141 -6.16 -3.29 -4.97
N ARG A 142 -5.95 -2.30 -5.83
CA ARG A 142 -5.62 -2.46 -7.25
C ARG A 142 -4.20 -2.00 -7.45
N LEU A 143 -3.33 -2.87 -7.94
CA LEU A 143 -1.93 -2.51 -8.17
C LEU A 143 -1.43 -3.17 -9.44
N GLU A 144 -1.00 -2.35 -10.38
CA GLU A 144 -0.24 -2.80 -11.54
C GLU A 144 1.25 -2.62 -11.25
N VAL A 145 1.99 -3.72 -11.37
CA VAL A 145 3.45 -3.73 -11.42
C VAL A 145 3.85 -4.10 -12.84
N ARG A 146 4.42 -3.16 -13.58
CA ARG A 146 4.87 -3.37 -14.95
C ARG A 146 6.40 -3.32 -15.01
N VAL A 147 6.98 -4.32 -15.65
CA VAL A 147 8.43 -4.45 -15.83
C VAL A 147 8.71 -4.62 -17.32
N THR A 148 9.48 -3.71 -17.91
CA THR A 148 9.92 -3.81 -19.31
C THR A 148 11.41 -4.14 -19.35
N MET A 149 11.76 -5.20 -20.07
CA MET A 149 13.11 -5.73 -20.16
C MET A 149 13.87 -5.01 -21.27
N ALA A 150 15.03 -4.40 -20.98
CA ALA A 150 15.83 -3.71 -21.99
C ALA A 150 16.68 -4.67 -22.86
N ARG A 151 16.90 -5.89 -22.37
CA ARG A 151 17.67 -6.94 -23.04
C ARG A 151 16.96 -8.28 -22.95
N GLU A 152 17.41 -9.22 -23.76
CA GLU A 152 16.97 -10.61 -23.66
C GLU A 152 17.39 -11.21 -22.31
N GLU A 153 16.46 -11.88 -21.63
CA GLU A 153 16.71 -12.56 -20.37
C GLU A 153 15.65 -13.66 -20.15
N GLY A 154 16.07 -14.83 -19.64
CA GLY A 154 15.15 -15.92 -19.31
C GLY A 154 14.34 -16.46 -20.51
N GLY A 155 14.85 -16.31 -21.74
CA GLY A 155 14.14 -16.67 -22.97
C GLY A 155 13.11 -15.65 -23.45
N ALA A 156 12.93 -14.54 -22.72
CA ALA A 156 12.11 -13.41 -23.15
C ALA A 156 12.98 -12.41 -23.94
N PRO A 157 12.57 -12.00 -25.16
CA PRO A 157 13.33 -11.03 -25.95
C PRO A 157 13.32 -9.63 -25.33
N ALA A 158 14.31 -8.82 -25.71
CA ALA A 158 14.35 -7.39 -25.35
C ALA A 158 13.04 -6.68 -25.75
N GLY A 159 12.55 -5.78 -24.91
CA GLY A 159 11.27 -5.10 -25.06
C GLY A 159 10.07 -5.88 -24.52
N THR A 160 10.25 -7.12 -24.03
CA THR A 160 9.17 -7.84 -23.37
C THR A 160 8.69 -7.08 -22.14
N THR A 161 7.37 -6.95 -22.02
CA THR A 161 6.71 -6.34 -20.87
C THR A 161 6.03 -7.43 -20.05
N LEU A 162 6.41 -7.53 -18.79
CA LEU A 162 5.78 -8.34 -17.77
C LEU A 162 4.85 -7.44 -16.96
N THR A 163 3.60 -7.87 -16.73
CA THR A 163 2.64 -7.10 -15.93
C THR A 163 2.00 -8.01 -14.90
N PHE A 164 2.04 -7.58 -13.64
CA PHE A 164 1.32 -8.18 -12.53
C PHE A 164 0.20 -7.22 -12.12
N ASP A 165 -1.05 -7.58 -12.41
CA ASP A 165 -2.23 -6.81 -12.02
C ASP A 165 -2.87 -7.48 -10.79
N TYR A 166 -2.61 -6.91 -9.63
CA TYR A 166 -3.13 -7.33 -8.34
C TYR A 166 -4.54 -6.80 -8.13
N ARG A 167 -5.45 -7.72 -7.83
CA ARG A 167 -6.87 -7.49 -7.58
C ARG A 167 -7.24 -8.19 -6.28
N VAL A 168 -6.88 -7.56 -5.18
CA VAL A 168 -6.90 -8.18 -3.85
C VAL A 168 -7.79 -7.41 -2.89
N LYS A 169 -8.38 -8.10 -1.93
CA LYS A 169 -9.34 -7.55 -0.96
C LYS A 169 -9.01 -8.02 0.44
N ARG A 170 -9.46 -7.28 1.45
CA ARG A 170 -9.49 -7.78 2.82
C ARG A 170 -10.70 -8.68 3.00
N GLU A 171 -10.48 -9.79 3.68
CA GLU A 171 -11.58 -10.59 4.21
C GLU A 171 -12.33 -9.79 5.27
N SER A 172 -13.67 -9.89 5.26
CA SER A 172 -14.49 -9.30 6.31
C SER A 172 -14.22 -10.03 7.63
N LEU A 173 -14.32 -9.31 8.75
CA LEU A 173 -14.15 -9.90 10.09
C LEU A 173 -15.19 -11.01 10.36
N GLU A 174 -16.35 -10.96 9.68
CA GLU A 174 -17.41 -11.98 9.74
C GLU A 174 -16.99 -13.29 9.07
N ALA A 175 -16.19 -13.25 8.00
CA ALA A 175 -15.65 -14.45 7.37
C ALA A 175 -14.62 -15.16 8.25
N GLN A 176 -13.91 -14.40 9.10
CA GLN A 176 -12.91 -14.93 10.05
C GLN A 176 -13.56 -15.61 11.27
N ALA A 177 -14.79 -15.23 11.63
CA ALA A 177 -15.52 -15.80 12.77
C ALA A 177 -16.25 -17.12 12.44
N GLY A 178 -16.29 -17.53 11.17
CA GLY A 178 -17.01 -18.71 10.69
C GLY A 178 -16.14 -19.84 10.12
N GLN A 179 -14.81 -19.70 10.12
CA GLN A 179 -13.88 -20.75 9.69
C GLN A 179 -13.20 -21.38 10.91
N ASP A 180 -13.83 -22.44 11.45
CA ASP A 180 -13.10 -23.48 12.16
C ASP A 180 -12.08 -24.09 11.19
N VAL A 181 -10.80 -23.86 11.50
CA VAL A 181 -9.59 -24.65 11.18
C VAL A 181 -9.67 -25.58 9.96
N GLU A 182 -9.29 -25.11 8.77
CA GLU A 182 -8.45 -25.91 7.84
C GLU A 182 -7.91 -25.16 6.59
N ASP A 183 -8.22 -23.87 6.35
CA ASP A 183 -7.83 -23.19 5.09
C ASP A 183 -7.24 -21.78 5.32
N GLY A 184 -6.27 -21.68 6.23
CA GLY A 184 -5.69 -20.41 6.68
C GLY A 184 -4.27 -20.18 6.16
N CYS A 185 -4.02 -19.04 5.52
CA CYS A 185 -2.67 -18.62 5.12
C CYS A 185 -1.72 -18.57 6.33
N ARG A 186 -0.65 -19.37 6.31
CA ARG A 186 0.37 -19.45 7.37
C ARG A 186 1.49 -18.46 7.09
N LEU A 187 1.89 -17.66 8.09
CA LEU A 187 3.13 -16.88 8.00
C LEU A 187 4.36 -17.80 8.07
N VAL A 188 5.23 -17.75 7.07
CA VAL A 188 6.48 -18.51 7.01
C VAL A 188 7.66 -17.59 6.73
N MET A 189 8.83 -17.92 7.28
CA MET A 189 10.07 -17.21 7.01
C MET A 189 10.66 -17.68 5.67
N ARG A 190 10.87 -16.76 4.72
CA ARG A 190 11.50 -17.06 3.42
C ARG A 190 12.58 -16.04 3.05
N PRO A 191 13.60 -16.46 2.28
CA PRO A 191 14.55 -15.54 1.67
C PRO A 191 13.89 -14.83 0.48
N ILE A 192 13.98 -13.50 0.45
CA ILE A 192 13.41 -12.63 -0.57
C ILE A 192 14.53 -11.86 -1.25
N ALA A 193 14.46 -11.77 -2.57
CA ALA A 193 15.34 -10.90 -3.35
C ALA A 193 14.94 -9.43 -3.15
N ASN A 194 15.90 -8.62 -2.74
CA ASN A 194 15.76 -7.16 -2.69
C ASN A 194 16.15 -6.54 -4.03
N PHE A 195 15.70 -5.30 -4.30
CA PHE A 195 16.03 -4.57 -5.53
C PHE A 195 17.54 -4.34 -5.73
N GLY A 196 18.35 -4.39 -4.67
CA GLY A 196 19.82 -4.30 -4.74
C GLY A 196 20.56 -5.64 -4.89
N GLY A 197 19.89 -6.72 -5.30
CA GLY A 197 20.53 -8.03 -5.55
C GLY A 197 20.88 -8.86 -4.30
N GLY A 198 20.58 -8.36 -3.09
CA GLY A 198 20.75 -9.08 -1.83
C GLY A 198 19.56 -9.96 -1.46
N MET A 199 19.80 -11.03 -0.69
CA MET A 199 18.74 -11.86 -0.10
C MET A 199 18.47 -11.43 1.35
N THR A 200 17.21 -11.21 1.73
CA THR A 200 16.79 -10.93 3.12
C THR A 200 15.70 -11.87 3.57
N MET A 201 15.76 -12.29 4.84
CA MET A 201 14.73 -13.13 5.45
C MET A 201 13.53 -12.27 5.86
N ALA A 202 12.32 -12.60 5.39
CA ALA A 202 11.09 -11.94 5.83
C ALA A 202 9.96 -12.94 6.10
N GLN A 203 9.02 -12.54 6.96
CA GLN A 203 7.78 -13.28 7.18
C GLN A 203 6.83 -13.02 6.02
N VAL A 204 6.32 -14.11 5.44
CA VAL A 204 5.43 -14.07 4.29
C VAL A 204 4.24 -15.02 4.45
N PRO A 205 3.01 -14.59 4.14
CA PRO A 205 1.81 -15.44 4.26
C PRO A 205 1.73 -16.45 3.11
N GLU A 206 1.95 -17.72 3.40
CA GLU A 206 1.80 -18.89 2.53
C GLU A 206 0.38 -19.43 2.65
N CYS A 207 -0.42 -19.22 1.61
CA CYS A 207 -1.71 -19.85 1.44
C CYS A 207 -1.49 -21.08 0.55
N ASP A 208 -1.97 -22.24 0.99
CA ASP A 208 -2.02 -23.44 0.16
C ASP A 208 -3.12 -23.31 -0.92
#